data_AF-A0A352VCL1-F1
#
_entry.id   AF-A0A352VCL1-F1
#
_cell.length_a   1.000
_cell.length_b   1.000
_cell.length_c   1.000
_cell.angle_alpha   90.00
_cell.angle_beta   90.00
_cell.angle_gamma   90.00
#
_symmetry.space_group_name_H-M   'P 1'
#
loop_
_entity.id
_entity.type
_entity.pdbx_description
1 polymer ?
#
loop_
_entity_poly.entity_id
_entity_poly.type
_entity_poly.pdbx_seq_one_letter_code
_entity_poly.pdbx_strand_id
1 'polypeptide(L)'
;MKNYINDETLIELYANKEKSINEISKEINVYPGKISKRLDELNIKKRSQNYSGYYIKNKTPCVICGSNQNLCRFKNLIYCQKHYYQMKNHGKILQRTKYDKNEINICDDYAEIFLYNKNNIVIAKTLIDIEDVDKTIKFKWGFANGYVINVKNKMFMHGFIMNFSPNKKNVIDHINRNRLDNRKKNLRIGNYQINAINKGKQSNNTSGFPGVSWDKYHNKYEAHIKLNGRKKFLGYFDLLDDAIARRKQGEKEYFGKETNRNFDCNTVFKIKKDK
;
A
#
# COMPACT_ATOMS: atom_id res chain seq x y z
N MET A 1 -50.69 20.88 34.39
CA MET A 1 -50.54 19.82 33.36
C MET A 1 -49.16 19.20 33.51
N LYS A 2 -49.03 17.87 33.54
CA LYS A 2 -47.71 17.23 33.52
C LYS A 2 -47.10 17.54 32.15
N ASN A 3 -46.12 18.45 32.07
CA ASN A 3 -45.37 18.68 30.84
C ASN A 3 -44.69 17.37 30.46
N TYR A 4 -45.35 16.61 29.58
CA TYR A 4 -44.85 15.37 29.04
C TYR A 4 -43.63 15.68 28.20
N ILE A 5 -42.57 14.92 28.42
CA ILE A 5 -41.30 15.11 27.76
C ILE A 5 -41.28 14.16 26.58
N ASN A 6 -41.36 14.69 25.36
CA ASN A 6 -41.24 13.88 24.15
C ASN A 6 -39.77 13.44 23.98
N ASP A 7 -39.53 12.13 24.08
CA ASP A 7 -38.19 11.53 23.98
C ASP A 7 -37.55 11.80 22.61
N GLU A 8 -38.31 11.79 21.52
CA GLU A 8 -37.82 12.10 20.17
C GLU A 8 -37.36 13.55 20.07
N THR A 9 -38.14 14.48 20.62
CA THR A 9 -37.78 15.90 20.67
C THR A 9 -36.52 16.13 21.50
N LEU A 10 -36.38 15.42 22.62
CA LEU A 10 -35.24 15.59 23.50
C LEU A 10 -33.95 15.01 22.89
N ILE A 11 -34.05 13.88 22.19
CA ILE A 11 -32.95 13.31 21.41
C ILE A 11 -32.56 14.26 20.27
N GLU A 12 -33.52 14.82 19.55
CA GLU A 12 -33.27 15.77 18.46
C GLU A 12 -32.54 17.02 18.97
N LEU A 13 -33.05 17.64 20.04
CA LEU A 13 -32.47 18.88 20.55
C LEU A 13 -31.13 18.66 21.26
N TYR A 14 -30.99 17.59 22.04
CA TYR A 14 -29.80 17.34 22.86
C TYR A 14 -28.70 16.60 22.10
N ALA A 15 -29.04 15.54 21.36
CA ALA A 15 -28.06 14.69 20.70
C ALA A 15 -27.75 15.15 19.26
N ASN A 16 -28.72 15.69 18.52
CA ASN A 16 -28.51 16.07 17.13
C ASN A 16 -28.14 17.56 16.96
N LYS A 17 -28.81 18.47 17.69
CA LYS A 17 -28.54 19.93 17.62
C LYS A 17 -27.49 20.43 18.62
N GLU A 18 -26.88 19.53 19.40
CA GLU A 18 -25.86 19.83 20.43
C GLU A 18 -26.25 20.94 21.43
N LYS A 19 -27.55 21.16 21.68
CA LYS A 19 -28.01 22.19 22.62
C LYS A 19 -27.73 21.78 24.07
N SER A 20 -27.33 22.75 24.88
CA SER A 20 -27.22 22.57 26.33
C SER A 20 -28.59 22.31 26.96
N ILE A 21 -28.62 21.65 28.11
CA ILE A 21 -29.86 21.40 28.88
C ILE A 21 -30.63 22.71 29.13
N ASN A 22 -29.92 23.82 29.33
CA ASN A 22 -30.52 25.13 29.55
C ASN A 22 -31.16 25.73 28.28
N GLU A 23 -30.56 25.50 27.11
CA GLU A 23 -31.15 25.92 25.83
C GLU A 23 -32.38 25.10 25.49
N ILE A 24 -32.34 23.77 25.73
CA ILE A 24 -33.49 22.88 25.54
C ILE A 24 -34.59 23.26 26.52
N SER A 25 -34.25 23.53 27.78
CA SER A 25 -35.20 23.94 28.80
C SER A 25 -36.06 25.13 28.37
N LYS A 26 -35.44 26.12 27.73
CA LYS A 26 -36.14 27.28 27.17
C LYS A 26 -37.03 26.91 25.99
N GLU A 27 -36.58 26.02 25.12
CA GLU A 27 -37.27 25.65 23.88
C GLU A 27 -38.51 24.78 24.11
N ILE A 28 -38.42 23.79 24.99
CA ILE A 28 -39.54 22.87 25.27
C ILE A 28 -40.32 23.25 26.54
N ASN A 29 -39.95 24.35 27.20
CA ASN A 29 -40.54 24.83 28.45
C ASN A 29 -40.61 23.74 29.55
N VAL A 30 -39.48 23.09 29.79
CA VAL A 30 -39.33 22.04 30.81
C VAL A 30 -38.13 22.36 31.70
N TYR A 31 -38.28 22.14 33.01
CA TYR A 31 -37.22 22.36 33.99
C TYR A 31 -35.94 21.56 33.65
N PRO A 32 -34.73 22.16 33.69
CA PRO A 32 -33.47 21.49 33.34
C PRO A 32 -33.23 20.18 34.08
N GLY A 33 -33.58 20.10 35.37
CA GLY A 33 -33.43 18.87 36.16
C GLY A 33 -34.32 17.72 35.68
N LYS A 34 -35.52 18.01 35.13
CA LYS A 34 -36.38 16.99 34.52
C LYS A 34 -35.82 16.51 33.19
N ILE A 35 -35.25 17.41 32.41
CA ILE A 35 -34.54 17.08 31.17
C ILE A 35 -33.33 16.20 31.49
N SER A 36 -32.52 16.57 32.49
CA SER A 36 -31.36 15.78 32.94
C SER A 36 -31.78 14.39 33.40
N LYS A 37 -32.79 14.30 34.28
CA LYS A 37 -33.32 13.01 34.76
C LYS A 37 -33.85 12.16 33.61
N ARG A 38 -34.56 12.77 32.65
CA ARG A 38 -35.09 12.05 31.48
C ARG A 38 -33.97 11.59 30.55
N LEU A 39 -32.93 12.40 30.35
CA LEU A 39 -31.72 12.00 29.64
C LEU A 39 -31.02 10.83 30.33
N ASP A 40 -30.94 10.83 31.66
CA ASP A 40 -30.40 9.71 32.44
C ASP A 40 -31.27 8.45 32.29
N GLU A 41 -32.60 8.56 32.35
CA GLU A 41 -33.55 7.47 32.10
C GLU A 41 -33.43 6.91 30.67
N LEU A 42 -33.18 7.79 29.69
CA LEU A 42 -32.89 7.43 28.29
C LEU A 42 -31.43 6.97 28.08
N ASN A 43 -30.61 6.96 29.14
CA ASN A 43 -29.18 6.61 29.12
C ASN A 43 -28.32 7.47 28.16
N ILE A 44 -28.62 8.76 28.04
CA ILE A 44 -27.90 9.73 27.17
C ILE A 44 -27.00 10.63 28.03
N LYS A 45 -25.69 10.37 28.05
CA LYS A 45 -24.70 11.18 28.80
C LYS A 45 -23.97 12.21 27.95
N LYS A 46 -23.62 13.35 28.56
CA LYS A 46 -22.80 14.41 27.96
C LYS A 46 -21.32 13.98 27.80
N ARG A 47 -20.65 14.60 26.80
CA ARG A 47 -19.24 14.46 26.37
C ARG A 47 -18.22 14.23 27.50
N SER A 48 -17.23 13.37 27.26
CA SER A 48 -15.85 13.67 27.69
C SER A 48 -15.17 14.46 26.57
N GLN A 49 -14.22 15.34 26.91
CA GLN A 49 -13.65 16.36 26.01
C GLN A 49 -13.02 15.82 24.70
N ASN A 50 -12.86 14.50 24.54
CA ASN A 50 -12.00 13.91 23.51
C ASN A 50 -12.71 13.17 22.36
N TYR A 51 -14.05 13.12 22.29
CA TYR A 51 -14.76 12.38 21.22
C TYR A 51 -16.01 13.11 20.70
N SER A 52 -16.26 13.05 19.39
CA SER A 52 -17.42 13.66 18.71
C SER A 52 -18.59 12.67 18.52
N GLY A 53 -19.18 12.19 19.62
CA GLY A 53 -20.36 11.32 19.59
C GLY A 53 -20.85 10.90 20.98
N TYR A 54 -22.15 10.62 21.10
CA TYR A 54 -22.81 10.17 22.33
C TYR A 54 -22.77 8.62 22.45
N TYR A 55 -22.40 8.09 23.62
CA TYR A 55 -22.31 6.65 23.89
C TYR A 55 -23.66 6.09 24.36
N ILE A 56 -24.12 4.99 23.76
CA ILE A 56 -25.36 4.28 24.14
C ILE A 56 -25.00 2.99 24.89
N LYS A 57 -25.38 2.87 26.16
CA LYS A 57 -25.32 1.62 26.94
C LYS A 57 -26.60 0.81 26.74
N ASN A 58 -26.75 0.09 25.62
CA ASN A 58 -27.34 -1.27 25.52
C ASN A 58 -27.90 -1.70 24.15
N LYS A 59 -27.60 -2.98 23.84
CA LYS A 59 -28.17 -4.00 22.96
C LYS A 59 -28.32 -3.79 21.45
N THR A 60 -28.57 -2.60 20.91
CA THR A 60 -28.73 -2.49 19.45
C THR A 60 -27.36 -2.42 18.79
N PRO A 61 -26.93 -3.46 18.05
CA PRO A 61 -25.62 -3.45 17.43
C PRO A 61 -25.56 -2.41 16.31
N CYS A 62 -24.35 -2.13 15.84
CA CYS A 62 -24.14 -1.38 14.61
C CYS A 62 -24.98 -1.98 13.47
N VAL A 63 -25.84 -1.17 12.84
CA VAL A 63 -26.73 -1.58 11.75
C VAL A 63 -25.98 -2.09 10.51
N ILE A 64 -24.68 -1.82 10.41
CA ILE A 64 -23.83 -2.21 9.28
C ILE A 64 -23.03 -3.49 9.55
N CYS A 65 -22.49 -3.69 10.76
CA CYS A 65 -21.58 -4.81 11.02
C CYS A 65 -21.89 -5.62 12.29
N GLY A 66 -22.98 -5.36 12.98
CA GLY A 66 -23.33 -6.14 14.17
C GLY A 66 -22.47 -5.84 15.41
N SER A 67 -21.46 -4.96 15.31
CA SER A 67 -20.58 -4.66 16.45
C SER A 67 -21.35 -3.98 17.58
N ASN A 68 -21.10 -4.41 18.81
CA ASN A 68 -21.62 -3.80 20.05
C ASN A 68 -20.62 -2.85 20.72
N GLN A 69 -19.46 -2.61 20.10
CA GLN A 69 -18.40 -1.80 20.67
C GLN A 69 -18.44 -0.36 20.14
N ASN A 70 -18.21 0.61 21.02
CA ASN A 70 -18.03 2.02 20.70
C ASN A 70 -19.13 2.55 19.76
N LEU A 71 -20.37 2.48 20.23
CA LEU A 71 -21.57 2.82 19.46
C LEU A 71 -21.87 4.31 19.50
N CYS A 72 -22.28 4.84 18.36
CA CYS A 72 -22.72 6.22 18.16
C CYS A 72 -24.02 6.23 17.33
N ARG A 73 -24.91 7.18 17.61
CA ARG A 73 -26.17 7.36 16.87
C ARG A 73 -26.00 8.43 15.78
N PHE A 74 -26.58 8.19 14.61
CA PHE A 74 -26.64 9.15 13.49
C PHE A 74 -27.92 8.93 12.69
N LYS A 75 -28.72 9.99 12.47
CA LYS A 75 -30.02 9.92 11.77
C LYS A 75 -30.89 8.73 12.23
N ASN A 76 -31.07 8.61 13.55
CA ASN A 76 -31.84 7.55 14.22
C ASN A 76 -31.30 6.11 14.13
N LEU A 77 -30.19 5.88 13.41
CA LEU A 77 -29.55 4.57 13.31
C LEU A 77 -28.32 4.48 14.21
N ILE A 78 -27.98 3.25 14.61
CA ILE A 78 -26.84 2.94 15.48
C ILE A 78 -25.66 2.45 14.64
N TYR A 79 -24.51 3.08 14.81
CA TYR A 79 -23.28 2.73 14.11
C TYR A 79 -22.17 2.49 15.12
N CYS A 80 -21.26 1.55 14.83
CA CYS A 80 -19.97 1.55 15.52
C CYS A 80 -19.18 2.79 15.08
N GLN A 81 -18.19 3.20 15.87
CA GLN A 81 -17.38 4.38 15.60
C GLN A 81 -16.84 4.44 14.16
N LYS A 82 -16.38 3.31 13.60
CA LYS A 82 -15.92 3.21 12.19
C LYS A 82 -17.02 3.62 11.20
N HIS A 83 -18.25 3.12 11.36
CA HIS A 83 -19.35 3.40 10.44
C HIS A 83 -20.00 4.77 10.70
N TYR A 84 -20.02 5.24 11.95
CA TYR A 84 -20.46 6.58 12.31
C TYR A 84 -19.64 7.64 11.56
N TYR A 85 -18.30 7.55 11.62
CA TYR A 85 -17.44 8.50 10.90
C TYR A 85 -17.60 8.41 9.39
N GLN A 86 -17.87 7.23 8.82
CA GLN A 86 -18.14 7.11 7.38
C GLN A 86 -19.44 7.83 7.00
N MET A 87 -20.52 7.62 7.75
CA MET A 87 -21.79 8.31 7.50
C MET A 87 -21.67 9.82 7.73
N LYS A 88 -21.01 10.25 8.81
CA LYS A 88 -20.81 11.66 9.13
C LYS A 88 -20.00 12.39 8.06
N ASN A 89 -18.90 11.79 7.60
CA ASN A 89 -17.95 12.47 6.72
C ASN A 89 -18.25 12.28 5.23
N HIS A 90 -18.87 11.16 4.85
CA HIS A 90 -19.11 10.80 3.45
C HIS A 90 -20.59 10.68 3.08
N GLY A 91 -21.50 10.67 4.06
CA GLY A 91 -22.93 10.45 3.83
C GLY A 91 -23.29 9.01 3.43
N LYS A 92 -22.31 8.11 3.27
CA LYS A 92 -22.48 6.72 2.85
C LYS A 92 -21.43 5.82 3.47
N ILE A 93 -21.74 4.52 3.54
CA ILE A 93 -20.77 3.49 3.90
C ILE A 93 -19.92 3.17 2.68
N LEU A 94 -18.60 3.24 2.84
CA LEU A 94 -17.65 2.86 1.82
C LEU A 94 -17.53 1.34 1.80
N GLN A 95 -17.58 0.74 0.60
CA GLN A 95 -17.34 -0.69 0.44
C GLN A 95 -15.93 -1.10 0.92
N ARG A 96 -14.96 -0.19 0.75
CA ARG A 96 -13.56 -0.39 1.15
C ARG A 96 -12.93 0.93 1.60
N THR A 97 -12.02 0.81 2.55
CA THR A 97 -11.20 1.88 3.11
C THR A 97 -9.72 1.52 2.98
N LYS A 98 -8.86 2.53 3.08
CA LYS A 98 -7.40 2.35 3.05
C LYS A 98 -6.86 1.46 4.18
N TYR A 99 -7.65 1.23 5.22
CA TYR A 99 -7.29 0.43 6.40
C TYR A 99 -7.64 -1.05 6.25
N ASP A 100 -8.54 -1.41 5.31
CA ASP A 100 -8.93 -2.80 5.13
C ASP A 100 -7.75 -3.61 4.56
N LYS A 101 -7.61 -4.86 4.99
CA LYS A 101 -6.50 -5.75 4.59
C LYS A 101 -6.52 -6.03 3.09
N ASN A 102 -5.39 -6.43 2.53
CA ASN A 102 -5.37 -6.89 1.14
C ASN A 102 -6.19 -8.18 1.02
N GLU A 103 -6.95 -8.29 -0.07
CA GLU A 103 -7.60 -9.55 -0.44
C GLU A 103 -6.53 -10.50 -0.98
N ILE A 104 -6.69 -11.78 -0.65
CA ILE A 104 -5.78 -12.85 -1.02
C ILE A 104 -6.61 -13.92 -1.72
N ASN A 105 -6.24 -14.27 -2.94
CA ASN A 105 -6.79 -15.42 -3.66
C ASN A 105 -5.79 -16.58 -3.54
N ILE A 106 -6.23 -17.73 -3.04
CA ILE A 106 -5.40 -18.93 -2.98
C ILE A 106 -5.63 -19.71 -4.28
N CYS A 107 -4.58 -19.94 -5.04
CA CYS A 107 -4.56 -20.79 -6.22
C CYS A 107 -3.95 -22.16 -5.88
N ASP A 108 -3.80 -23.04 -6.87
CA ASP A 108 -3.33 -24.42 -6.63
C ASP A 108 -1.89 -24.48 -6.08
N ASP A 109 -0.95 -23.72 -6.65
CA ASP A 109 0.48 -23.74 -6.28
C ASP A 109 1.03 -22.38 -5.78
N TYR A 110 0.18 -21.36 -5.68
CA TYR A 110 0.57 -20.02 -5.23
C TYR A 110 -0.61 -19.22 -4.68
N ALA A 111 -0.35 -18.04 -4.12
CA ALA A 111 -1.39 -17.09 -3.73
C ALA A 111 -1.19 -15.72 -4.41
N GLU A 112 -2.30 -15.02 -4.65
CA GLU A 112 -2.34 -13.68 -5.24
C GLU A 112 -2.81 -12.67 -4.20
N ILE A 113 -2.00 -11.64 -3.94
CA ILE A 113 -2.40 -10.52 -3.10
C ILE A 113 -2.78 -9.33 -3.99
N PHE A 114 -4.01 -8.85 -3.85
CA PHE A 114 -4.49 -7.68 -4.59
C PHE A 114 -3.95 -6.37 -3.99
N LEU A 115 -3.39 -5.52 -4.85
CA LEU A 115 -2.78 -4.24 -4.48
C LEU A 115 -3.67 -3.09 -4.92
N TYR A 116 -3.88 -2.14 -4.01
CA TYR A 116 -4.87 -1.08 -4.15
C TYR A 116 -4.20 0.29 -4.22
N ASN A 117 -4.78 1.20 -5.00
CA ASN A 117 -4.40 2.61 -4.98
C ASN A 117 -5.14 3.39 -3.87
N LYS A 118 -4.87 4.71 -3.78
CA LYS A 118 -5.51 5.62 -2.81
C LYS A 118 -7.04 5.73 -2.93
N ASN A 119 -7.59 5.38 -4.09
CA ASN A 119 -9.03 5.38 -4.37
C ASN A 119 -9.66 4.00 -4.13
N ASN A 120 -8.93 3.06 -3.51
CA ASN A 120 -9.36 1.68 -3.25
C ASN A 120 -9.67 0.87 -4.51
N ILE A 121 -9.05 1.22 -5.65
CA ILE A 121 -9.13 0.45 -6.90
C ILE A 121 -7.93 -0.50 -6.98
N VAL A 122 -8.17 -1.74 -7.38
CA VAL A 122 -7.10 -2.72 -7.65
C VAL A 122 -6.27 -2.25 -8.84
N ILE A 123 -4.95 -2.17 -8.66
CA ILE A 123 -4.01 -1.73 -9.72
C ILE A 123 -3.04 -2.81 -10.17
N ALA A 124 -2.82 -3.81 -9.32
CA ALA A 124 -1.91 -4.92 -9.58
C ALA A 124 -2.22 -6.07 -8.63
N LYS A 125 -1.71 -7.25 -8.96
CA LYS A 125 -1.63 -8.40 -8.06
C LYS A 125 -0.19 -8.86 -7.92
N THR A 126 0.18 -9.35 -6.74
CA THR A 126 1.49 -9.96 -6.51
C THR A 126 1.34 -11.43 -6.19
N LEU A 127 2.25 -12.25 -6.71
CA LEU A 127 2.32 -13.69 -6.47
C LEU A 127 3.23 -13.97 -5.29
N ILE A 128 2.83 -14.91 -4.42
CA ILE A 128 3.64 -15.42 -3.31
C ILE A 128 3.43 -16.94 -3.18
N ASP A 129 4.34 -17.62 -2.49
CA ASP A 129 4.12 -19.03 -2.15
C ASP A 129 3.04 -19.15 -1.05
N ILE A 130 2.28 -20.25 -1.08
CA ILE A 130 1.15 -20.49 -0.15
C ILE A 130 1.63 -20.43 1.31
N GLU A 131 2.81 -21.00 1.59
CA GLU A 131 3.43 -21.00 2.93
C GLU A 131 3.73 -19.61 3.48
N ASP A 132 3.77 -18.57 2.64
CA ASP A 132 4.06 -17.20 3.05
C ASP A 132 2.78 -16.37 3.33
N VAL A 133 1.59 -16.93 3.11
CA VAL A 133 0.30 -16.23 3.29
C VAL A 133 0.11 -15.79 4.75
N ASP A 134 0.31 -16.68 5.71
CA ASP A 134 0.06 -16.40 7.13
C ASP A 134 0.94 -15.30 7.72
N LYS A 135 2.17 -15.17 7.23
CA LYS A 135 3.06 -14.08 7.63
C LYS A 135 2.74 -12.78 6.89
N THR A 136 2.28 -12.85 5.63
CA THR A 136 2.02 -11.65 4.82
C THR A 136 0.69 -10.96 5.18
N ILE A 137 -0.34 -11.70 5.61
CA ILE A 137 -1.67 -11.15 5.98
C ILE A 137 -1.65 -10.21 7.20
N LYS A 138 -0.57 -10.26 7.98
CA LYS A 138 -0.34 -9.37 9.14
C LYS A 138 -0.09 -7.92 8.72
N PHE A 139 0.23 -7.69 7.45
CA PHE A 139 0.65 -6.39 6.93
C PHE A 139 -0.24 -5.91 5.79
N LYS A 140 -0.39 -4.57 5.70
CA LYS A 140 -1.01 -3.91 4.54
C LYS A 140 0.06 -3.66 3.47
N TRP A 141 -0.11 -4.25 2.30
CA TRP A 141 0.80 -4.12 1.17
C TRP A 141 0.27 -3.11 0.14
N GLY A 142 1.19 -2.31 -0.39
CA GLY A 142 0.97 -1.35 -1.46
C GLY A 142 1.99 -1.55 -2.59
N PHE A 143 1.87 -0.73 -3.63
CA PHE A 143 2.74 -0.79 -4.81
C PHE A 143 3.36 0.57 -5.09
N ALA A 144 4.69 0.65 -5.09
CA ALA A 144 5.43 1.88 -5.36
C ALA A 144 6.77 1.58 -6.02
N ASN A 145 7.20 2.42 -6.97
CA ASN A 145 8.47 2.28 -7.70
C ASN A 145 8.68 0.89 -8.33
N GLY A 146 7.58 0.23 -8.72
CA GLY A 146 7.59 -1.12 -9.27
C GLY A 146 7.73 -2.23 -8.22
N TYR A 147 7.75 -1.93 -6.93
CA TYR A 147 7.88 -2.93 -5.87
C TYR A 147 6.64 -3.00 -4.99
N VAL A 148 6.41 -4.18 -4.42
CA VAL A 148 5.43 -4.38 -3.37
C VAL A 148 6.06 -3.99 -2.03
N ILE A 149 5.42 -3.05 -1.34
CA ILE A 149 5.96 -2.43 -0.13
C ILE A 149 4.93 -2.39 1.00
N ASN A 150 5.42 -2.44 2.23
CA ASN A 150 4.68 -2.00 3.39
C ASN A 150 5.19 -0.62 3.81
N VAL A 151 4.33 0.40 3.68
CA VAL A 151 4.70 1.80 3.96
C VAL A 151 4.95 2.01 5.45
N LYS A 152 4.13 1.40 6.33
CA LYS A 152 4.19 1.59 7.78
C LYS A 152 5.53 1.15 8.37
N ASN A 153 6.00 -0.03 7.97
CA ASN A 153 7.22 -0.64 8.48
C ASN A 153 8.44 -0.37 7.57
N LYS A 154 8.26 0.33 6.44
CA LYS A 154 9.30 0.61 5.44
C LYS A 154 9.98 -0.67 4.91
N MET A 155 9.19 -1.68 4.56
CA MET A 155 9.68 -2.99 4.14
C MET A 155 9.27 -3.30 2.70
N PHE A 156 10.13 -4.04 1.99
CA PHE A 156 9.79 -4.65 0.70
C PHE A 156 9.31 -6.08 0.90
N MET A 157 8.32 -6.52 0.11
CA MET A 157 7.75 -7.87 0.23
C MET A 157 8.79 -8.96 -0.04
N HIS A 158 9.61 -8.81 -1.10
CA HIS A 158 10.67 -9.78 -1.40
C HIS A 158 11.65 -9.97 -0.22
N GLY A 159 12.03 -8.88 0.45
CA GLY A 159 12.91 -8.92 1.63
C GLY A 159 12.25 -9.59 2.82
N PHE A 160 10.98 -9.26 3.05
CA PHE A 160 10.18 -9.88 4.10
C PHE A 160 10.00 -11.39 3.88
N ILE A 161 9.70 -11.83 2.66
CA ILE A 161 9.52 -13.24 2.33
C ILE A 161 10.79 -14.04 2.56
N MET A 162 11.93 -13.50 2.10
CA MET A 162 13.25 -14.12 2.22
C MET A 162 13.88 -13.95 3.61
N ASN A 163 13.22 -13.25 4.54
CA ASN A 163 13.77 -12.86 5.83
C ASN A 163 15.17 -12.23 5.72
N PHE A 164 15.34 -11.35 4.73
CA PHE A 164 16.64 -10.82 4.36
C PHE A 164 16.61 -9.29 4.24
N SER A 165 17.55 -8.67 4.95
CA SER A 165 17.79 -7.22 4.90
C SER A 165 18.92 -6.93 3.92
N PRO A 166 18.68 -6.13 2.86
CA PRO A 166 19.72 -5.79 1.90
C PRO A 166 20.87 -5.04 2.56
N ASN A 167 22.07 -5.29 2.06
CA ASN A 167 23.29 -4.61 2.49
C ASN A 167 24.07 -4.09 1.26
N LYS A 168 25.23 -3.47 1.49
CA LYS A 168 26.03 -2.86 0.41
C LYS A 168 26.47 -3.86 -0.68
N LYS A 169 26.50 -5.16 -0.39
CA LYS A 169 26.96 -6.21 -1.32
C LYS A 169 25.80 -6.99 -1.92
N ASN A 170 24.82 -7.32 -1.10
CA ASN A 170 23.78 -8.28 -1.40
C ASN A 170 22.40 -7.62 -1.39
N VAL A 171 21.66 -7.83 -2.47
CA VAL A 171 20.27 -7.40 -2.63
C VAL A 171 19.44 -8.58 -3.11
N ILE A 172 18.13 -8.57 -2.88
CA ILE A 172 17.27 -9.57 -3.51
C ILE A 172 16.96 -9.12 -4.92
N ASP A 173 17.09 -10.07 -5.84
CA ASP A 173 16.83 -9.91 -7.26
C ASP A 173 15.72 -10.87 -7.69
N HIS A 174 14.87 -10.40 -8.61
CA HIS A 174 13.81 -11.19 -9.24
C HIS A 174 14.38 -11.86 -10.49
N ILE A 175 14.41 -13.19 -10.53
CA ILE A 175 15.01 -13.98 -11.62
C ILE A 175 14.34 -13.65 -12.96
N ASN A 176 13.00 -13.64 -13.00
CA ASN A 176 12.21 -13.26 -14.16
C ASN A 176 12.03 -11.75 -14.34
N ARG A 177 12.65 -10.93 -13.47
CA ARG A 177 12.54 -9.45 -13.42
C ARG A 177 11.15 -8.88 -13.15
N ASN A 178 10.15 -9.72 -12.96
CA ASN A 178 8.84 -9.31 -12.54
C ASN A 178 8.81 -9.11 -11.02
N ARG A 179 8.79 -7.85 -10.60
CA ARG A 179 8.78 -7.46 -9.18
C ARG A 179 7.47 -7.75 -8.45
N LEU A 180 6.42 -8.13 -9.20
CA LEU A 180 5.15 -8.61 -8.67
C LEU A 180 5.14 -10.14 -8.49
N ASP A 181 6.15 -10.88 -8.95
CA ASP A 181 6.29 -12.30 -8.65
C ASP A 181 7.27 -12.50 -7.49
N ASN A 182 6.75 -12.51 -6.27
CA ASN A 182 7.54 -12.61 -5.04
C ASN A 182 7.59 -14.04 -4.48
N ARG A 183 7.30 -15.06 -5.31
CA ARG A 183 7.54 -16.46 -4.98
C ARG A 183 9.04 -16.73 -4.84
N LYS A 184 9.44 -17.53 -3.86
CA LYS A 184 10.84 -17.88 -3.55
C LYS A 184 11.57 -18.46 -4.75
N LYS A 185 10.89 -19.27 -5.58
CA LYS A 185 11.46 -19.80 -6.85
C LYS A 185 11.90 -18.70 -7.82
N ASN A 186 11.36 -17.50 -7.70
CA ASN A 186 11.68 -16.33 -8.51
C ASN A 186 12.61 -15.34 -7.79
N LEU A 187 12.97 -15.57 -6.53
CA LEU A 187 13.84 -14.69 -5.76
C LEU A 187 15.23 -15.30 -5.62
N ARG A 188 16.27 -14.47 -5.71
CA ARG A 188 17.64 -14.85 -5.39
C ARG A 188 18.38 -13.74 -4.67
N ILE A 189 19.38 -14.09 -3.90
CA ILE A 189 20.37 -13.13 -3.41
C ILE A 189 21.28 -12.78 -4.59
N GLY A 190 21.12 -11.57 -5.12
CA GLY A 190 21.95 -11.00 -6.17
C GLY A 190 23.03 -10.09 -5.60
N ASN A 191 24.11 -9.93 -6.37
CA ASN A 191 25.13 -8.92 -6.09
C ASN A 191 24.70 -7.59 -6.73
N TYR A 192 24.77 -6.49 -5.96
CA TYR A 192 24.44 -5.14 -6.44
C TYR A 192 25.13 -4.78 -7.76
N GLN A 193 26.37 -5.24 -7.93
CA GLN A 193 27.18 -4.97 -9.12
C GLN A 193 26.58 -5.64 -10.35
N ILE A 194 26.24 -6.93 -10.24
CA ILE A 194 25.61 -7.71 -11.31
C ILE A 194 24.28 -7.07 -11.73
N ASN A 195 23.48 -6.60 -10.77
CA ASN A 195 22.23 -5.91 -11.06
C ASN A 195 22.43 -4.56 -11.76
N ALA A 196 23.45 -3.79 -11.37
CA ALA A 196 23.79 -2.54 -12.05
C ALA A 196 24.23 -2.76 -13.51
N ILE A 197 24.88 -3.89 -13.81
CA ILE A 197 25.31 -4.26 -15.17
C ILE A 197 24.15 -4.76 -16.02
N ASN A 198 23.19 -5.45 -15.40
CA ASN A 198 21.94 -5.91 -16.02
C ASN A 198 20.94 -4.78 -16.32
N LYS A 199 21.21 -3.54 -15.88
CA LYS A 199 20.36 -2.39 -16.15
C LYS A 199 20.34 -2.14 -17.67
N GLY A 200 19.14 -1.97 -18.23
CA GLY A 200 18.95 -1.74 -19.67
C GLY A 200 19.67 -0.49 -20.20
N LYS A 201 19.61 -0.29 -21.52
CA LYS A 201 20.22 0.86 -22.20
C LYS A 201 19.83 2.18 -21.52
N GLN A 202 20.81 3.00 -21.16
CA GLN A 202 20.55 4.35 -20.69
C GLN A 202 20.13 5.24 -21.87
N SER A 203 19.24 6.21 -21.64
CA SER A 203 18.71 7.09 -22.70
C SER A 203 19.79 7.87 -23.46
N ASN A 204 20.92 8.13 -22.82
CA ASN A 204 22.09 8.82 -23.39
C ASN A 204 23.12 7.87 -24.03
N ASN A 205 22.80 6.58 -24.18
CA ASN A 205 23.70 5.63 -24.82
C ASN A 205 23.55 5.74 -26.36
N THR A 206 24.56 6.31 -27.00
CA THR A 206 24.58 6.54 -28.46
C THR A 206 24.96 5.31 -29.28
N SER A 207 25.67 4.34 -28.70
CA SER A 207 26.12 3.12 -29.40
C SER A 207 25.05 2.04 -29.52
N GLY A 208 23.97 2.12 -28.73
CA GLY A 208 23.02 1.01 -28.61
C GLY A 208 23.38 -0.01 -27.53
N PHE A 209 24.65 -0.06 -27.09
CA PHE A 209 25.14 -1.11 -26.20
C PHE A 209 25.81 -0.55 -24.92
N PRO A 210 25.37 -0.93 -23.71
CA PRO A 210 25.98 -0.46 -22.46
C PRO A 210 27.46 -0.81 -22.31
N GLY A 211 28.29 0.19 -22.01
CA GLY A 211 29.74 0.01 -21.88
C GLY A 211 30.48 -0.01 -23.22
N VAL A 212 29.81 0.38 -24.31
CA VAL A 212 30.44 0.67 -25.59
C VAL A 212 30.07 2.10 -25.99
N SER A 213 31.03 2.88 -26.47
CA SER A 213 30.78 4.26 -26.93
C SER A 213 31.76 4.64 -28.03
N TRP A 214 31.34 5.50 -28.95
CA TRP A 214 32.26 6.07 -29.94
C TRP A 214 33.17 7.10 -29.28
N ASP A 215 34.48 6.90 -29.36
CA ASP A 215 35.49 7.86 -28.94
C ASP A 215 35.93 8.72 -30.13
N LYS A 216 35.60 10.01 -30.07
CA LYS A 216 35.88 10.98 -31.14
C LYS A 216 37.37 11.30 -31.27
N TYR A 217 38.15 11.14 -30.21
CA TYR A 217 39.58 11.46 -30.26
C TYR A 217 40.36 10.37 -31.00
N HIS A 218 40.04 9.11 -30.70
CA HIS A 218 40.70 7.96 -31.32
C HIS A 218 40.00 7.46 -32.59
N ASN A 219 38.83 8.01 -32.95
CA ASN A 219 37.98 7.55 -34.05
C ASN A 219 37.71 6.04 -34.01
N LYS A 220 37.45 5.51 -32.81
CA LYS A 220 37.23 4.08 -32.55
C LYS A 220 36.10 3.89 -31.54
N TYR A 221 35.49 2.71 -31.55
CA TYR A 221 34.59 2.27 -30.49
C TYR A 221 35.39 1.87 -29.25
N GLU A 222 35.16 2.55 -28.14
CA GLU A 222 35.73 2.23 -26.83
C GLU A 222 34.82 1.20 -26.12
N ALA A 223 35.37 0.05 -25.75
CA ALA A 223 34.71 -0.90 -24.85
C ALA A 223 35.24 -0.75 -23.42
N HIS A 224 34.33 -0.69 -22.45
CA HIS A 224 34.68 -0.58 -21.03
C HIS A 224 33.67 -1.30 -20.14
N ILE A 225 34.13 -1.69 -18.95
CA ILE A 225 33.32 -2.35 -17.92
C ILE A 225 33.49 -1.63 -16.59
N LYS A 226 32.43 -1.53 -15.78
CA LYS A 226 32.53 -0.93 -14.44
C LYS A 226 32.69 -2.02 -13.39
N LEU A 227 33.78 -1.97 -12.62
CA LEU A 227 34.05 -2.88 -11.51
C LEU A 227 34.14 -2.04 -10.23
N ASN A 228 33.35 -2.38 -9.20
CA ASN A 228 33.31 -1.62 -7.94
C ASN A 228 33.11 -0.10 -8.14
N GLY A 229 32.36 0.32 -9.16
CA GLY A 229 32.13 1.72 -9.51
C GLY A 229 33.24 2.40 -10.34
N ARG A 230 34.37 1.73 -10.58
CA ARG A 230 35.48 2.25 -11.40
C ARG A 230 35.39 1.73 -12.83
N LYS A 231 35.62 2.62 -13.81
CA LYS A 231 35.69 2.26 -15.23
C LYS A 231 36.99 1.50 -15.49
N LYS A 232 36.88 0.30 -16.04
CA LYS A 232 37.98 -0.51 -16.55
C LYS A 232 37.88 -0.56 -18.07
N PHE A 233 38.94 -0.09 -18.72
CA PHE A 233 39.09 -0.11 -20.17
C PHE A 233 39.29 -1.55 -20.66
N LEU A 234 38.62 -1.92 -21.76
CA LEU A 234 38.73 -3.24 -22.38
C LEU A 234 39.39 -3.21 -23.75
N GLY A 235 39.41 -2.05 -24.42
CA GLY A 235 40.03 -1.88 -25.74
C GLY A 235 39.34 -0.83 -26.60
N TYR A 236 40.01 -0.47 -27.69
CA TYR A 236 39.46 0.29 -28.81
C TYR A 236 39.29 -0.63 -30.02
N PHE A 237 38.20 -0.44 -30.76
CA PHE A 237 37.84 -1.28 -31.90
C PHE A 237 37.34 -0.42 -33.05
N ASP A 238 37.62 -0.82 -34.28
CA ASP A 238 37.16 -0.10 -35.47
C ASP A 238 35.66 -0.37 -35.73
N LEU A 239 35.19 -1.59 -35.41
CA LEU A 239 33.80 -2.01 -35.58
C LEU A 239 33.05 -2.03 -34.24
N LEU A 240 31.78 -1.60 -34.30
CA LEU A 240 30.88 -1.63 -33.14
C LEU A 240 30.71 -3.07 -32.60
N ASP A 241 30.57 -4.03 -33.50
CA ASP A 241 30.33 -5.43 -33.13
C ASP A 241 31.53 -6.05 -32.40
N ASP A 242 32.76 -5.69 -32.76
CA ASP A 242 33.96 -6.14 -32.08
C ASP A 242 34.05 -5.57 -30.66
N ALA A 243 33.71 -4.29 -30.49
CA ALA A 243 33.61 -3.67 -29.17
C ALA A 243 32.53 -4.34 -28.31
N ILE A 244 31.39 -4.69 -28.91
CA ILE A 244 30.32 -5.44 -28.23
C ILE A 244 30.79 -6.85 -27.84
N ALA A 245 31.47 -7.56 -28.73
CA ALA A 245 32.02 -8.89 -28.49
C ALA A 245 33.03 -8.86 -27.33
N ARG A 246 34.00 -7.94 -27.35
CA ARG A 246 34.94 -7.76 -26.25
C ARG A 246 34.23 -7.40 -24.95
N ARG A 247 33.21 -6.54 -25.01
CA ARG A 247 32.41 -6.14 -23.85
C ARG A 247 31.69 -7.34 -23.24
N LYS A 248 31.08 -8.22 -24.04
CA LYS A 248 30.44 -9.48 -23.61
C LYS A 248 31.46 -10.45 -23.00
N GLN A 249 32.62 -10.59 -23.62
CA GLN A 249 33.72 -11.39 -23.07
C GLN A 249 34.15 -10.87 -21.68
N GLY A 250 34.26 -9.55 -21.52
CA GLY A 250 34.53 -8.94 -20.22
C GLY A 250 33.47 -9.26 -19.16
N GLU A 251 32.20 -9.46 -19.53
CA GLU A 251 31.18 -9.87 -18.56
C GLU A 251 31.41 -11.28 -18.04
N LYS A 252 31.80 -12.21 -18.94
CA LYS A 252 32.18 -13.56 -18.55
C LYS A 252 33.41 -13.54 -17.65
N GLU A 253 34.45 -12.81 -18.04
CA GLU A 253 35.71 -12.71 -17.30
C GLU A 253 35.53 -12.16 -15.88
N TYR A 254 34.78 -11.07 -15.72
CA TYR A 254 34.69 -10.36 -14.44
C TYR A 254 33.44 -10.71 -13.60
N PHE A 255 32.38 -11.24 -14.21
CA PHE A 255 31.12 -11.54 -13.52
C PHE A 255 30.65 -12.99 -13.68
N GLY A 256 31.38 -13.82 -14.41
CA GLY A 256 31.09 -15.25 -14.58
C GLY A 256 29.86 -15.58 -15.44
N LYS A 257 29.22 -14.58 -16.08
CA LYS A 257 28.06 -14.78 -16.96
C LYS A 257 27.84 -13.61 -17.92
N GLU A 258 27.16 -13.88 -19.04
CA GLU A 258 26.57 -12.83 -19.87
C GLU A 258 25.30 -12.26 -19.23
N THR A 259 25.03 -10.98 -19.47
CA THR A 259 23.85 -10.32 -18.91
C THR A 259 22.66 -10.35 -19.87
N ASN A 260 21.49 -10.77 -19.39
CA ASN A 260 20.24 -10.72 -20.15
C ASN A 260 19.75 -9.28 -20.24
N ARG A 261 19.54 -8.70 -21.43
CA ARG A 261 19.30 -7.24 -21.56
C ARG A 261 17.95 -6.82 -22.12
N ASN A 262 17.11 -7.77 -22.54
CA ASN A 262 15.93 -7.50 -23.39
C ASN A 262 14.57 -7.92 -22.79
N PHE A 263 14.26 -7.64 -21.53
CA PHE A 263 12.91 -7.90 -21.00
C PHE A 263 12.35 -6.71 -20.22
N ASP A 264 11.23 -6.18 -20.71
CA ASP A 264 10.43 -5.16 -20.03
C ASP A 264 9.75 -5.78 -18.79
N CYS A 265 9.97 -5.18 -17.64
CA CYS A 265 9.89 -5.86 -16.34
C CYS A 265 8.53 -5.74 -15.64
N ASN A 266 7.52 -5.09 -16.25
CA ASN A 266 6.30 -4.70 -15.53
C ASN A 266 4.98 -4.91 -16.30
N THR A 267 4.99 -5.60 -17.43
CA THR A 267 3.85 -5.58 -18.38
C THR A 267 2.79 -6.64 -18.09
N VAL A 268 3.13 -7.72 -17.37
CA VAL A 268 2.27 -8.93 -17.29
C VAL A 268 1.19 -8.84 -16.20
N PHE A 269 1.34 -8.01 -15.17
CA PHE A 269 0.44 -8.01 -13.99
C PHE A 269 -0.14 -6.65 -13.60
N LYS A 270 0.07 -5.62 -14.43
CA LYS A 270 -0.66 -4.35 -14.27
C LYS A 270 -2.02 -4.54 -14.90
N ILE A 271 -3.08 -4.33 -14.12
CA ILE A 271 -4.43 -4.22 -14.69
C ILE A 271 -4.41 -2.97 -15.56
N LYS A 272 -4.67 -3.13 -16.87
CA LYS A 272 -4.74 -1.99 -17.79
C LYS A 272 -5.77 -1.01 -17.24
N LYS A 273 -5.41 0.28 -17.18
CA LYS A 273 -6.42 1.32 -17.00
C LYS A 273 -7.20 1.37 -18.31
N ASP A 274 -8.45 0.96 -18.28
CA ASP A 274 -9.39 1.37 -19.31
C ASP A 274 -9.39 2.91 -19.31
N LYS A 275 -9.03 3.50 -20.44
CA LYS A 275 -9.13 4.92 -20.71
C LYS A 275 -10.45 5.18 -21.40
#